data_AF-A0A6P8I1H7-F1
#
_entry.id   AF-A0A6P8I1H7-F1
#
_cell.length_a   1.000
_cell.length_b   1.000
_cell.length_c   1.000
_cell.angle_alpha   90.00
_cell.angle_beta   90.00
_cell.angle_gamma   90.00
#
_symmetry.space_group_name_H-M   'P 1'
#
loop_
_entity.id
_entity.type
_entity.pdbx_description
1 polymer ?
#
loop_
_entity_poly.entity_id
_entity_poly.type
_entity_poly.pdbx_seq_one_letter_code
_entity_poly.pdbx_strand_id
1 'polypeptide(L)'
;MDPPVLLSALESINEKKMSFKRVIDRKNELTSRIQELTKLESSLAKQQQDLEFLITCIKGWANDFDKVPRNNQGVPYVRNVKEISSQISRLLNDIHGDFYFRMQNLVTADVPCFQQVYEGLEMLKKQLSKIIHDDVAYKATFIEEIRQLLGRLTGIASTIMDVYFEK
;
A
#
# COMPACT_ATOMS: atom_id res chain seq x y z
N MET A 1 -26.14 -35.42 -62.62
CA MET A 1 -26.67 -34.08 -62.28
C MET A 1 -26.80 -34.06 -60.78
N ASP A 2 -25.73 -33.62 -60.12
CA ASP A 2 -25.54 -33.69 -58.67
C ASP A 2 -26.22 -32.52 -57.96
N PRO A 3 -27.01 -32.76 -56.89
CA PRO A 3 -27.19 -31.74 -55.87
C PRO A 3 -26.94 -32.28 -54.45
N PRO A 4 -25.67 -32.51 -54.04
CA PRO A 4 -25.33 -32.68 -52.62
C PRO A 4 -24.69 -31.41 -52.00
N VAL A 5 -24.21 -30.46 -52.81
CA VAL A 5 -23.39 -29.32 -52.33
C VAL A 5 -24.22 -28.22 -51.63
N LEU A 6 -25.50 -28.05 -52.01
CA LEU A 6 -26.37 -27.03 -51.41
C LEU A 6 -26.86 -27.41 -50.00
N LEU A 7 -27.02 -28.71 -49.71
CA LEU A 7 -27.42 -29.21 -48.39
C LEU A 7 -26.29 -29.05 -47.37
N SER A 8 -25.04 -29.40 -47.74
CA SER A 8 -23.88 -29.23 -46.86
C SER A 8 -23.57 -27.76 -46.57
N ALA A 9 -23.83 -26.85 -47.51
CA ALA A 9 -23.68 -25.41 -47.31
C ALA A 9 -24.76 -24.81 -46.39
N LEU A 10 -25.99 -25.34 -46.42
CA LEU A 10 -27.06 -24.95 -45.51
C LEU A 10 -26.82 -25.50 -44.09
N GLU A 11 -26.26 -26.70 -43.96
CA GLU A 11 -25.85 -27.27 -42.68
C GLU A 11 -24.67 -26.50 -42.06
N SER A 12 -23.69 -26.05 -42.85
CA SER A 12 -22.56 -25.25 -42.35
C SER A 12 -22.95 -23.81 -41.94
N ILE A 13 -24.04 -23.25 -42.50
CA ILE A 13 -24.61 -21.97 -42.06
C ILE A 13 -25.38 -22.15 -40.73
N ASN A 14 -25.97 -23.33 -40.51
CA ASN A 14 -26.68 -23.65 -39.29
C ASN A 14 -25.71 -23.89 -38.10
N GLU A 15 -24.50 -24.39 -38.37
CA GLU A 15 -23.42 -24.52 -37.37
C GLU A 15 -22.87 -23.18 -36.86
N LYS A 16 -23.05 -22.08 -37.62
CA LYS A 16 -22.66 -20.71 -37.22
C LYS A 16 -23.75 -19.92 -36.50
N LYS A 17 -24.97 -20.48 -36.32
CA LYS A 17 -26.00 -19.85 -35.49
C LYS A 17 -25.79 -20.20 -34.03
N MET A 18 -25.02 -19.38 -33.32
CA MET A 18 -25.05 -19.37 -31.86
C MET A 18 -26.52 -19.15 -31.44
N SER A 19 -27.10 -20.11 -30.71
CA SER A 19 -28.50 -19.97 -30.30
C SER A 19 -28.68 -18.68 -29.50
N PHE A 20 -29.79 -17.98 -29.68
CA PHE A 20 -30.08 -16.73 -28.96
C PHE A 20 -29.94 -16.92 -27.43
N LYS A 21 -30.26 -18.13 -26.95
CA LYS A 21 -30.00 -18.56 -25.57
C LYS A 21 -28.51 -18.50 -25.20
N ARG A 22 -27.60 -19.08 -26.01
CA ARG A 22 -26.14 -18.97 -25.79
C ARG A 22 -25.65 -17.51 -25.79
N VAL A 23 -26.24 -16.66 -26.64
CA VAL A 23 -25.90 -15.23 -26.67
C VAL A 23 -26.33 -14.53 -25.38
N ILE A 24 -27.53 -14.81 -24.88
CA ILE A 24 -28.02 -14.27 -23.59
C ILE A 24 -27.16 -14.78 -22.42
N ASP A 25 -26.87 -16.09 -22.38
CA ASP A 25 -26.06 -16.70 -21.32
C ASP A 25 -24.68 -16.05 -21.27
N ARG A 26 -24.04 -15.85 -22.44
CA ARG A 26 -22.73 -15.21 -22.55
C ARG A 26 -22.77 -13.72 -22.19
N LYS A 27 -23.85 -13.01 -22.53
CA LYS A 27 -24.06 -11.63 -22.07
C LYS A 27 -24.14 -11.56 -20.55
N ASN A 28 -24.87 -12.47 -19.91
CA ASN A 28 -25.00 -12.49 -18.45
C ASN A 28 -23.68 -12.82 -17.77
N GLU A 29 -22.93 -13.79 -18.30
CA GLU A 29 -21.58 -14.14 -17.83
C GLU A 29 -20.64 -12.93 -17.91
N LEU A 30 -20.59 -12.26 -19.07
CA LEU A 30 -19.78 -11.06 -19.26
C LEU A 30 -20.20 -9.93 -18.31
N THR A 31 -21.50 -9.76 -18.06
CA THR A 31 -22.01 -8.74 -17.13
C THR A 31 -21.56 -9.03 -15.69
N SER A 32 -21.60 -10.30 -15.26
CA SER A 32 -21.07 -10.71 -13.94
C SER A 32 -19.57 -10.45 -13.84
N ARG A 33 -18.82 -10.81 -14.90
CA ARG A 33 -17.37 -10.60 -14.96
C ARG A 33 -17.01 -9.11 -14.87
N ILE A 34 -17.76 -8.25 -15.55
CA ILE A 34 -17.59 -6.79 -15.46
C ILE A 34 -17.81 -6.33 -14.02
N GLN A 35 -18.87 -6.78 -13.35
CA GLN A 35 -19.14 -6.40 -11.96
C GLN A 35 -18.04 -6.86 -11.00
N GLU A 36 -17.48 -8.06 -11.19
CA GLU A 36 -16.34 -8.55 -10.41
C GLU A 36 -15.09 -7.69 -10.65
N LEU A 37 -14.78 -7.38 -11.90
CA LEU A 37 -13.64 -6.53 -12.26
C LEU A 37 -13.79 -5.12 -11.68
N THR A 38 -14.98 -4.51 -11.72
CA THR A 38 -15.22 -3.20 -11.10
C THR A 38 -15.03 -3.23 -9.58
N LYS A 39 -15.41 -4.33 -8.91
CA LYS A 39 -15.13 -4.49 -7.47
C LYS A 39 -13.63 -4.61 -7.20
N LEU A 40 -12.89 -5.34 -8.04
CA LEU A 40 -11.44 -5.47 -7.91
C LEU A 40 -10.73 -4.13 -8.14
N GLU A 41 -11.13 -3.40 -9.18
CA GLU A 41 -10.61 -2.06 -9.50
C GLU A 41 -10.82 -1.08 -8.33
N SER A 42 -12.03 -1.02 -7.77
CA SER A 42 -12.31 -0.16 -6.62
C SER A 42 -11.51 -0.55 -5.37
N SER A 43 -11.29 -1.84 -5.15
CA SER A 43 -10.44 -2.34 -4.05
C SER A 43 -8.97 -1.93 -4.23
N LEU A 44 -8.43 -2.14 -5.43
CA LEU A 44 -7.05 -1.74 -5.78
C LEU A 44 -6.84 -0.23 -5.64
N ALA A 45 -7.79 0.58 -6.12
CA ALA A 45 -7.75 2.03 -5.99
C ALA A 45 -7.71 2.47 -4.51
N LYS A 46 -8.45 1.78 -3.63
CA LYS A 46 -8.42 2.06 -2.18
C LYS A 46 -7.06 1.67 -1.57
N GLN A 47 -6.51 0.51 -1.93
CA GLN A 47 -5.18 0.08 -1.47
C GLN A 47 -4.10 1.07 -1.91
N GLN A 48 -4.18 1.55 -3.16
CA GLN A 48 -3.28 2.57 -3.67
C GLN A 48 -3.35 3.85 -2.82
N GLN A 49 -4.55 4.37 -2.56
CA GLN A 49 -4.75 5.57 -1.73
C GLN A 49 -4.23 5.38 -0.30
N ASP A 50 -4.46 4.20 0.29
CA ASP A 50 -4.00 3.88 1.64
C ASP A 50 -2.45 3.84 1.68
N LEU A 51 -1.80 3.28 0.67
CA LEU A 51 -0.35 3.25 0.58
C LEU A 51 0.25 4.65 0.31
N GLU A 52 -0.36 5.46 -0.55
CA GLU A 52 0.05 6.86 -0.79
C GLU A 52 -0.01 7.70 0.49
N PHE A 53 -1.07 7.50 1.28
CA PHE A 53 -1.21 8.15 2.57
C PHE A 53 -0.06 7.77 3.51
N LEU A 54 0.24 6.48 3.65
CA LEU A 54 1.36 6.03 4.49
C LEU A 54 2.71 6.60 4.02
N ILE A 55 2.98 6.58 2.71
CA ILE A 55 4.20 7.16 2.14
C ILE A 55 4.30 8.65 2.49
N THR A 56 3.19 9.39 2.39
CA THR A 56 3.14 10.82 2.71
C THR A 56 3.46 11.06 4.18
N CYS A 57 2.89 10.28 5.10
CA CYS A 57 3.20 10.36 6.52
C CYS A 57 4.69 10.06 6.80
N ILE A 58 5.22 8.96 6.24
CA ILE A 58 6.62 8.55 6.45
C ILE A 58 7.59 9.60 5.90
N LYS A 59 7.32 10.17 4.73
CA LYS A 59 8.10 11.29 4.16
C LYS A 59 8.03 12.54 5.04
N GLY A 60 6.86 12.83 5.62
CA GLY A 60 6.69 13.90 6.59
C GLY A 60 7.61 13.72 7.81
N TRP A 61 7.60 12.51 8.39
CA TRP A 61 8.47 12.18 9.51
C TRP A 61 9.96 12.27 9.17
N ALA A 62 10.36 11.76 7.99
CA ALA A 62 11.73 11.86 7.51
C ALA A 62 12.18 13.33 7.42
N ASN A 63 11.34 14.19 6.83
CA ASN A 63 11.60 15.63 6.73
C ASN A 63 11.75 16.30 8.10
N ASP A 64 10.96 15.89 9.09
CA ASP A 64 11.07 16.43 10.45
C ASP A 64 12.37 16.01 11.13
N PHE A 65 12.82 14.76 10.93
CA PHE A 65 14.13 14.30 11.39
C PHE A 65 15.31 14.89 10.60
N ASP A 66 15.14 15.30 9.34
CA ASP A 66 16.20 15.97 8.57
C ASP A 66 16.44 17.41 9.01
N LYS A 67 15.42 18.09 9.53
CA LYS A 67 15.57 19.43 10.15
C LYS A 67 16.36 19.40 11.46
N VAL A 68 16.53 18.22 12.06
CA VAL A 68 17.26 18.02 13.32
C VAL A 68 18.77 18.06 13.04
N PRO A 69 19.54 19.02 13.59
CA PRO A 69 20.95 19.23 13.22
C PRO A 69 21.88 18.08 13.65
N ARG A 70 22.63 17.50 12.71
CA ARG A 70 23.46 16.29 12.95
C ARG A 70 24.56 16.44 14.03
N ASN A 71 25.09 17.65 14.22
CA ASN A 71 26.30 17.88 15.03
C ASN A 71 26.05 18.58 16.37
N ASN A 72 24.79 18.77 16.77
CA ASN A 72 24.44 19.42 18.03
C ASN A 72 23.79 18.40 18.96
N GLN A 73 24.22 18.33 20.23
CA GLN A 73 23.65 17.42 21.25
C GLN A 73 23.18 18.15 22.51
N GLY A 74 23.03 19.48 22.46
CA GLY A 74 22.55 20.26 23.60
C GLY A 74 21.10 19.96 24.00
N VAL A 75 20.67 20.40 25.18
CA VAL A 75 19.30 20.18 25.69
C VAL A 75 18.17 20.60 24.71
N PRO A 76 18.25 21.73 23.98
CA PRO A 76 17.23 22.09 22.99
C PRO A 76 17.09 21.06 21.85
N TYR A 77 18.19 20.40 21.50
CA TYR A 77 18.22 19.37 20.47
C TYR A 77 17.48 18.11 20.92
N VAL A 78 17.80 17.62 22.14
CA VAL A 78 17.14 16.46 22.75
C VAL A 78 15.63 16.68 22.86
N ARG A 79 15.22 17.88 23.27
CA ARG A 79 13.80 18.24 23.42
C ARG A 79 13.05 18.16 22.09
N ASN A 80 13.60 18.74 21.02
CA ASN A 80 12.97 18.71 19.70
C ASN A 80 12.79 17.27 19.20
N VAL A 81 13.82 16.43 19.36
CA VAL A 81 13.77 15.02 18.96
C VAL A 81 12.73 14.23 19.76
N LYS A 82 12.62 14.48 21.07
CA LYS A 82 11.57 13.86 21.90
C LYS A 82 10.18 14.32 21.50
N GLU A 83 10.00 15.60 21.15
CA GLU A 83 8.72 16.13 20.68
C GLU A 83 8.29 15.47 19.36
N ILE A 84 9.16 15.43 18.35
CA ILE A 84 8.92 14.72 17.08
C ILE A 84 8.63 13.24 17.34
N SER A 85 9.45 12.57 18.15
CA SER A 85 9.29 11.15 18.45
C SER A 85 7.96 10.86 19.15
N SER A 86 7.52 11.75 20.05
CA SER A 86 6.24 11.62 20.75
C SER A 86 5.05 11.78 19.81
N GLN A 87 5.13 12.72 18.85
CA GLN A 87 4.08 12.91 17.85
C GLN A 87 3.92 11.67 16.96
N ILE A 88 5.03 11.15 16.44
CA ILE A 88 5.02 9.94 15.60
C ILE A 88 4.55 8.73 16.41
N SER A 89 5.04 8.57 17.64
CA SER A 89 4.64 7.48 18.52
C SER A 89 3.13 7.51 18.83
N ARG A 90 2.52 8.70 19.00
CA ARG A 90 1.07 8.82 19.15
C ARG A 90 0.32 8.32 17.92
N LEU A 91 0.75 8.71 16.72
CA LEU A 91 0.14 8.24 15.47
C LEU A 91 0.26 6.72 15.30
N LEU A 92 1.43 6.14 15.62
CA LEU A 92 1.67 4.69 15.53
C LEU A 92 0.98 3.87 16.63
N ASN A 93 0.54 4.49 17.72
CA ASN A 93 -0.15 3.82 18.82
C ASN A 93 -1.66 4.05 18.84
N ASP A 94 -2.17 4.97 18.02
CA ASP A 94 -3.60 5.23 17.94
C ASP A 94 -4.30 4.14 17.13
N ILE A 95 -4.82 3.13 17.84
CA ILE A 95 -5.56 2.00 17.25
C ILE A 95 -6.89 2.43 16.61
N HIS A 96 -7.38 3.63 16.90
CA HIS A 96 -8.58 4.20 16.31
C HIS A 96 -8.25 5.27 15.25
N GLY A 97 -6.97 5.54 15.03
CA GLY A 97 -6.48 6.53 14.09
C GLY A 97 -6.55 6.06 12.64
N ASP A 98 -6.68 7.03 11.72
CA ASP A 98 -6.73 6.77 10.28
C ASP A 98 -5.47 6.03 9.79
N PHE A 99 -4.30 6.37 10.37
CA PHE A 99 -3.04 5.69 10.06
C PHE A 99 -3.11 4.19 10.34
N TYR A 100 -3.59 3.80 11.52
CA TYR A 100 -3.71 2.40 11.89
C TYR A 100 -4.71 1.67 11.00
N PHE A 101 -5.88 2.29 10.74
CA PHE A 101 -6.91 1.69 9.90
C PHE A 101 -6.41 1.40 8.47
N ARG A 102 -5.74 2.38 7.85
CA ARG A 102 -5.18 2.22 6.50
C ARG A 102 -4.05 1.19 6.45
N MET A 103 -3.19 1.18 7.46
CA MET A 103 -2.16 0.16 7.60
C MET A 103 -2.79 -1.24 7.70
N GLN A 104 -3.82 -1.43 8.51
CA GLN A 104 -4.52 -2.71 8.64
C GLN A 104 -5.24 -3.12 7.34
N ASN A 105 -5.81 -2.17 6.59
CA ASN A 105 -6.40 -2.47 5.28
C ASN A 105 -5.37 -3.08 4.34
N LEU A 106 -4.15 -2.53 4.30
CA LEU A 106 -3.07 -3.01 3.44
C LEU A 106 -2.54 -4.38 3.86
N VAL A 107 -2.44 -4.64 5.18
CA VAL A 107 -2.11 -5.97 5.71
C VAL A 107 -3.20 -6.99 5.33
N THR A 108 -4.47 -6.63 5.54
CA THR A 108 -5.61 -7.53 5.28
C THR A 108 -5.81 -7.79 3.79
N ALA A 109 -5.46 -6.83 2.95
CA ALA A 109 -5.49 -6.94 1.50
C ALA A 109 -4.34 -7.78 0.91
N ASP A 110 -3.39 -8.24 1.75
CA ASP A 110 -2.21 -9.00 1.35
C ASP A 110 -1.42 -8.32 0.22
N VAL A 111 -1.22 -7.00 0.35
CA VAL A 111 -0.46 -6.23 -0.64
C VAL A 111 0.97 -6.77 -0.69
N PRO A 112 1.50 -7.11 -1.88
CA PRO A 112 2.82 -7.71 -2.01
C PRO A 112 3.91 -6.90 -1.32
N CYS A 113 4.77 -7.59 -0.57
CA CYS A 113 5.89 -7.01 0.16
C CYS A 113 5.54 -5.98 1.26
N PHE A 114 4.26 -5.69 1.51
CA PHE A 114 3.84 -4.72 2.52
C PHE A 114 4.23 -5.14 3.95
N GLN A 115 4.38 -6.44 4.20
CA GLN A 115 4.89 -6.98 5.46
C GLN A 115 6.21 -6.33 5.89
N GLN A 116 7.11 -6.00 4.94
CA GLN A 116 8.38 -5.34 5.25
C GLN A 116 8.19 -3.90 5.74
N VAL A 117 7.18 -3.20 5.20
CA VAL A 117 6.80 -1.84 5.64
C VAL A 117 6.22 -1.93 7.05
N TYR A 118 5.31 -2.87 7.29
CA TYR A 118 4.71 -3.10 8.60
C TYR A 118 5.76 -3.40 9.68
N GLU A 119 6.67 -4.33 9.43
CA GLU A 119 7.77 -4.66 10.35
C GLU A 119 8.69 -3.47 10.61
N GLY A 120 8.98 -2.67 9.59
CA GLY A 120 9.77 -1.45 9.75
C GLY A 120 9.07 -0.38 10.60
N LEU A 121 7.74 -0.24 10.48
CA LEU A 121 6.94 0.66 11.33
C LEU A 121 6.91 0.19 12.79
N GLU A 122 6.81 -1.12 13.03
CA GLU A 122 6.93 -1.68 14.38
C GLU A 122 8.33 -1.50 14.98
N MET A 123 9.38 -1.61 14.15
CA MET A 123 10.75 -1.29 14.57
C MET A 123 10.90 0.19 14.92
N LEU A 124 10.33 1.09 14.11
CA LEU A 124 10.33 2.53 14.35
C LEU A 124 9.65 2.84 15.68
N LYS A 125 8.45 2.28 15.92
CA LYS A 125 7.71 2.42 17.17
C LYS A 125 8.52 2.02 18.40
N LYS A 126 9.28 0.92 18.32
CA LYS A 126 10.19 0.49 19.38
C LYS A 126 11.35 1.47 19.61
N GLN A 127 11.97 1.98 18.54
CA GLN A 127 13.05 2.97 18.64
C GLN A 127 12.56 4.29 19.24
N LEU A 128 11.41 4.79 18.80
CA LEU A 128 10.81 6.03 19.33
C LEU A 128 10.46 5.90 20.81
N SER A 129 9.90 4.76 21.22
CA SER A 129 9.59 4.51 22.64
C SER A 129 10.84 4.57 23.53
N LYS A 130 11.98 4.08 23.05
CA LYS A 130 13.25 4.18 23.79
C LYS A 130 13.69 5.65 23.97
N ILE A 131 13.63 6.46 22.92
CA ILE A 131 14.02 7.88 22.98
C ILE A 131 13.14 8.68 23.94
N ILE A 132 11.85 8.37 23.99
CA ILE A 132 10.90 9.10 24.85
C ILE A 132 11.18 8.83 26.33
N HIS A 133 11.43 7.56 26.70
CA HIS A 133 11.46 7.10 28.08
C HIS A 133 12.86 6.97 28.69
N ASP A 134 13.91 6.87 27.88
CA ASP A 134 15.29 6.67 28.36
C ASP A 134 16.16 7.89 28.01
N ASP A 135 16.41 8.72 29.02
CA ASP A 135 17.28 9.91 28.92
C ASP A 135 18.76 9.55 28.69
N VAL A 136 19.19 8.35 29.07
CA VAL A 136 20.58 7.87 28.93
C VAL A 136 20.81 7.22 27.57
N ALA A 137 19.75 6.72 26.93
CA ALA A 137 19.81 6.14 25.58
C ALA A 137 20.02 7.18 24.48
N TYR A 138 19.94 8.48 24.76
CA TYR A 138 20.07 9.49 23.73
C TYR A 138 21.49 9.57 23.17
N LYS A 139 21.68 9.11 21.93
CA LYS A 139 22.92 9.24 21.16
C LYS A 139 22.61 9.71 19.75
N ALA A 140 23.45 10.56 19.17
CA ALA A 140 23.27 11.01 17.78
C ALA A 140 23.19 9.85 16.77
N THR A 141 23.81 8.70 17.08
CA THR A 141 23.71 7.48 16.28
C THR A 141 22.27 6.96 16.18
N PHE A 142 21.46 7.07 17.24
CA PHE A 142 20.07 6.60 17.20
C PHE A 142 19.19 7.41 16.25
N ILE A 143 19.43 8.71 16.15
CA ILE A 143 18.67 9.56 15.23
C ILE A 143 19.03 9.19 13.80
N GLU A 144 20.29 8.88 13.54
CA GLU A 144 20.71 8.41 12.22
C GLU A 144 20.12 7.04 11.88
N GLU A 145 20.02 6.12 12.85
CA GLU A 145 19.29 4.85 12.66
C GLU A 145 17.82 5.09 12.29
N ILE A 146 17.15 6.05 12.94
CA ILE A 146 15.76 6.42 12.61
C ILE A 146 15.68 7.00 11.20
N ARG A 147 16.59 7.90 10.80
CA ARG A 147 16.62 8.44 9.43
C ARG A 147 16.81 7.35 8.40
N GLN A 148 17.75 6.42 8.63
CA GLN A 148 17.97 5.28 7.75
C GLN A 148 16.75 4.37 7.66
N LEU A 149 16.08 4.10 8.79
CA LEU A 149 14.85 3.32 8.81
C LEU A 149 13.71 4.01 8.05
N LEU A 150 13.52 5.31 8.23
CA LEU A 150 12.53 6.10 7.49
C LEU A 150 12.84 6.15 5.99
N GLY A 151 14.12 6.28 5.63
CA GLY A 151 14.57 6.19 4.24
C GLY A 151 14.28 4.83 3.61
N ARG A 152 14.56 3.74 4.33
CA ARG A 152 14.22 2.37 3.91
C ARG A 152 12.72 2.18 3.75
N LEU A 153 11.91 2.61 4.72
CA LEU A 153 10.46 2.55 4.69
C LEU A 153 9.90 3.30 3.47
N THR A 154 10.40 4.52 3.24
CA THR A 154 10.03 5.32 2.07
C THR A 154 10.39 4.60 0.77
N GLY A 155 11.59 4.04 0.67
CA GLY A 155 12.06 3.34 -0.52
C GLY A 155 11.21 2.10 -0.82
N ILE A 156 10.95 1.25 0.18
CA ILE A 156 10.13 0.03 0.00
C ILE A 156 8.69 0.42 -0.37
N ALA A 157 8.06 1.31 0.37
CA ALA A 157 6.68 1.70 0.12
C ALA A 157 6.51 2.39 -1.25
N SER A 158 7.47 3.24 -1.65
CA SER A 158 7.46 3.84 -3.00
C SER A 158 7.69 2.78 -4.09
N THR A 159 8.57 1.80 -3.86
CA THR A 159 8.77 0.70 -4.83
C THR A 159 7.50 -0.14 -5.00
N ILE A 160 6.75 -0.39 -3.92
CA ILE A 160 5.45 -1.07 -4.01
C ILE A 160 4.49 -0.21 -4.86
N MET A 161 4.46 1.11 -4.65
CA MET A 161 3.65 2.02 -5.46
C MET A 161 3.99 1.92 -6.95
N ASP A 162 5.27 2.03 -7.28
CA ASP A 162 5.74 2.10 -8.67
C ASP A 162 5.58 0.75 -9.39
N VAL A 163 5.85 -0.37 -8.71
CA VAL A 163 5.86 -1.70 -9.32
C VAL A 163 4.49 -2.37 -9.31
N TYR A 164 3.74 -2.29 -8.21
CA TYR A 164 2.47 -3.01 -8.07
C TYR A 164 1.27 -2.18 -8.54
N PHE A 165 1.33 -0.84 -8.40
CA PHE A 165 0.25 0.06 -8.84
C PHE A 165 0.59 0.85 -10.12
N GLU A 166 1.73 0.56 -10.77
CA GLU A 166 2.17 1.15 -12.05
C GLU A 166 2.09 2.68 -12.09
N LYS A 167 2.70 3.34 -11.09
CA LYS A 167 2.77 4.81 -11.02
C LYS A 167 4.08 5.39 -11.53
#